data_AF-A0AAD6ZNL3-F1
#
_entry.id   AF-A0AAD6ZNL3-F1
#
_cell.length_a   1.000
_cell.length_b   1.000
_cell.length_c   1.000
_cell.angle_alpha   90.00
_cell.angle_beta   90.00
_cell.angle_gamma   90.00
#
_symmetry.space_group_name_H-M   'P 1'
#
loop_
_entity.id
_entity.type
_entity.pdbx_description
1 polymer ?
#
loop_
_entity_poly.entity_id
_entity_poly.type
_entity_poly.pdbx_seq_one_letter_code
_entity_poly.pdbx_strand_id
1 'polypeptide(L)'
;MSTAQDTVISTPELLEATLLQLPMRDLLVTAPRISKTWHAVTLSPIIQRALFFETDPSASKRVRNPLLRKLFPPFFARPPPANSQRSQSAVWPGNADAILAMPWSKAPDAFKDAEASWRRMLVAQPPVQTVRITQTINSFMCNPERHGALKHSDMPLRMGGLYDLTLSFLDDDDTCFRISWRRNTEDQSKMEDEPKMESDIILEIVVEQGCLSPIEKWTMDEQFCSDGAKAMEIVWGKWD
;
A
#
# COMPACT_ATOMS: atom_id res chain seq x y z
N MET A 1 23.11 44.22 -2.76
CA MET A 1 22.78 43.81 -1.38
C MET A 1 21.81 42.65 -1.48
N SER A 2 22.19 41.45 -1.03
CA SER A 2 21.28 40.30 -0.98
C SER A 2 20.20 40.59 0.06
N THR A 3 18.93 40.51 -0.32
CA THR A 3 17.83 40.67 0.64
C THR A 3 17.78 39.45 1.58
N ALA A 4 17.16 39.59 2.75
CA ALA A 4 16.98 38.45 3.65
C ALA A 4 16.22 37.28 2.99
N GLN A 5 15.33 37.58 2.03
CA GLN A 5 14.62 36.58 1.23
C GLN A 5 15.57 35.82 0.30
N ASP A 6 16.45 36.54 -0.40
CA ASP A 6 17.44 35.93 -1.29
C ASP A 6 18.39 35.01 -0.51
N THR A 7 18.77 35.41 0.71
CA THR A 7 19.61 34.60 1.59
C THR A 7 18.92 33.28 1.97
N VAL A 8 17.64 33.32 2.37
CA VAL A 8 16.87 32.12 2.72
C VAL A 8 16.73 31.16 1.53
N ILE A 9 16.44 31.68 0.34
CA ILE A 9 16.25 30.86 -0.87
C ILE A 9 17.58 30.29 -1.38
N SER A 10 18.69 30.99 -1.12
CA SER A 10 20.03 30.56 -1.54
C SER A 10 20.67 29.54 -0.60
N THR A 11 20.19 29.44 0.65
CA THR A 11 20.68 28.47 1.63
C THR A 11 19.83 27.19 1.58
N PRO A 12 20.38 26.04 1.12
CA PRO A 12 19.58 24.83 0.88
C PRO A 12 18.92 24.27 2.14
N GLU A 13 19.55 24.38 3.31
CA GLU A 13 19.01 23.90 4.59
C GLU A 13 17.79 24.72 5.05
N LEU A 14 17.85 26.05 4.86
CA LEU A 14 16.72 26.93 5.17
C LEU A 14 15.58 26.72 4.18
N LEU A 15 15.91 26.59 2.88
CA LEU A 15 14.92 26.26 1.87
C LEU A 15 14.24 24.92 2.16
N GLU A 16 15.00 23.88 2.52
CA GLU A 16 14.47 22.57 2.92
C GLU A 16 13.50 22.69 4.10
N ALA A 17 13.89 23.40 5.17
CA ALA A 17 13.03 23.61 6.33
C ALA A 17 11.72 24.37 6.02
N THR A 18 11.75 25.28 5.04
CA THR A 18 10.53 25.95 4.56
C THR A 18 9.66 25.03 3.70
N LEU A 19 10.27 24.23 2.83
CA LEU A 19 9.57 23.29 1.96
C LEU A 19 8.87 22.18 2.76
N LEU A 20 9.44 21.74 3.87
CA LEU A 20 8.84 20.75 4.77
C LEU A 20 7.54 21.23 5.43
N GLN A 21 7.30 22.55 5.48
CA GLN A 21 6.06 23.10 6.02
C GLN A 21 4.92 23.14 4.98
N LEU A 22 5.22 22.86 3.71
CA LEU A 22 4.22 22.86 2.64
C LEU A 22 3.41 21.55 2.62
N PRO A 23 2.18 21.58 2.08
CA PRO A 23 1.43 20.36 1.80
C PRO A 23 2.20 19.42 0.87
N MET A 24 2.16 18.12 1.17
CA MET A 24 2.83 17.06 0.41
C MET A 24 2.59 17.11 -1.11
N ARG A 25 1.38 17.50 -1.54
CA ARG A 25 1.03 17.64 -2.96
C ARG A 25 1.82 18.77 -3.64
N ASP A 26 1.95 19.90 -2.97
CA ASP A 26 2.66 21.07 -3.50
C ASP A 26 4.17 20.80 -3.55
N LEU A 27 4.67 20.04 -2.56
CA LEU A 27 6.05 19.59 -2.53
C LEU A 27 6.39 18.63 -3.68
N LEU A 28 5.44 17.76 -4.08
CA LEU A 28 5.60 16.83 -5.20
C LEU A 28 5.48 17.48 -6.59
N VAL A 29 4.54 18.42 -6.74
CA VAL A 29 4.14 18.92 -8.06
C VAL A 29 4.68 20.32 -8.32
N THR A 30 4.54 21.21 -7.34
CA THR A 30 4.76 22.64 -7.52
C THR A 30 6.22 23.00 -7.26
N ALA A 31 6.77 22.61 -6.12
CA ALA A 31 8.14 22.92 -5.71
C ALA A 31 9.22 22.60 -6.76
N PRO A 32 9.27 21.39 -7.36
CA PRO A 32 10.30 21.07 -8.35
C PRO A 32 10.17 21.84 -9.67
N ARG A 33 9.02 22.48 -9.93
CA ARG A 33 8.78 23.26 -11.16
C ARG A 33 9.16 24.73 -11.04
N ILE A 34 9.45 25.22 -9.84
CA ILE A 34 9.74 26.65 -9.60
C ILE A 34 11.16 27.00 -10.05
N SER A 35 12.15 26.19 -9.68
CA SER A 35 13.55 26.41 -10.08
C SER A 35 14.37 25.12 -9.99
N LYS A 36 15.54 25.12 -10.63
CA LYS A 36 16.50 23.99 -10.55
C LYS A 36 17.00 23.78 -9.12
N THR A 37 17.21 24.86 -8.36
CA THR A 37 17.62 24.80 -6.96
C THR A 37 16.55 24.14 -6.10
N TRP A 38 15.29 24.52 -6.29
CA TRP A 38 14.18 23.91 -5.56
C TRP A 38 14.03 22.44 -5.92
N HIS A 39 14.13 22.08 -7.21
CA HIS A 39 14.13 20.69 -7.63
C HIS A 39 15.25 19.89 -6.97
N ALA A 40 16.48 20.41 -6.93
CA ALA A 40 17.59 19.75 -6.26
C ALA A 40 17.33 19.55 -4.76
N VAL A 41 16.76 20.54 -4.07
CA VAL A 41 16.39 20.41 -2.66
C VAL A 41 15.27 19.39 -2.45
N THR A 42 14.28 19.28 -3.36
CA THR A 42 13.23 18.24 -3.24
C THR A 42 13.78 16.81 -3.32
N LEU A 43 14.98 16.62 -3.88
CA LEU A 43 15.66 15.32 -3.91
C LEU A 43 16.46 15.02 -2.64
N SER A 44 16.43 15.90 -1.65
CA SER A 44 17.13 15.67 -0.37
C SER A 44 16.52 14.50 0.41
N PRO A 45 17.32 13.77 1.21
CA PRO A 45 16.82 12.63 1.98
C PRO A 45 15.69 13.01 2.95
N ILE A 46 15.72 14.23 3.53
CA ILE A 46 14.71 14.66 4.50
C ILE A 46 13.36 14.86 3.80
N ILE A 47 13.35 15.50 2.64
CA ILE A 47 12.13 15.66 1.84
C ILE A 47 11.68 14.31 1.27
N GLN A 48 12.58 13.47 0.77
CA GLN A 48 12.24 12.15 0.24
C GLN A 48 11.61 11.24 1.31
N ARG A 49 12.09 11.31 2.57
CA ARG A 49 11.46 10.65 3.72
C ARG A 49 10.10 11.25 4.01
N ALA A 50 9.96 12.58 4.07
CA ALA A 50 8.68 13.24 4.29
C ALA A 50 7.63 12.93 3.21
N LEU A 51 8.09 12.72 1.97
CA LEU A 51 7.29 12.32 0.80
C LEU A 51 7.08 10.80 0.71
N PHE A 52 7.53 10.02 1.69
CA PHE A 52 7.40 8.56 1.72
C PHE A 52 8.12 7.86 0.55
N PHE A 53 9.11 8.46 -0.11
CA PHE A 53 9.92 7.75 -1.12
C PHE A 53 11.05 6.93 -0.49
N GLU A 54 11.53 7.39 0.65
CA GLU A 54 12.59 6.76 1.45
C GLU A 54 12.09 6.33 2.82
N THR A 55 12.79 5.36 3.40
CA THR A 55 12.52 4.88 4.75
C THR A 55 13.01 5.89 5.77
N ASP A 56 12.18 6.22 6.75
CA ASP A 56 12.60 7.05 7.87
C ASP A 56 13.01 6.16 9.06
N PRO A 57 14.32 6.06 9.38
CA PRO A 57 14.78 5.26 10.51
C PRO A 57 14.39 5.86 11.86
N SER A 58 14.01 7.15 11.91
CA SER A 58 13.58 7.82 13.13
C SER A 58 12.09 7.65 13.43
N ALA A 59 11.32 7.14 12.46
CA ALA A 59 9.87 6.97 12.60
C ALA A 59 9.54 5.77 13.50
N SER A 60 9.26 6.04 14.77
CA SER A 60 8.78 5.04 15.74
C SER A 60 7.26 4.82 15.69
N LYS A 61 6.51 5.85 15.29
CA LYS A 61 5.05 5.80 15.22
C LYS A 61 4.59 5.51 13.80
N ARG A 62 3.70 4.52 13.66
CA ARG A 62 3.09 4.19 12.37
C ARG A 62 2.24 5.34 11.83
N VAL A 63 2.69 5.94 10.75
CA VAL A 63 1.96 6.94 9.95
C VAL A 63 1.70 6.33 8.57
N ARG A 64 0.41 6.22 8.22
CA ARG A 64 -0.01 5.82 6.87
C ARG A 64 0.13 7.02 5.94
N ASN A 65 0.59 6.78 4.72
CA ASN A 65 0.82 7.86 3.77
C ASN A 65 -0.47 8.66 3.52
N PRO A 66 -0.52 9.95 3.90
CA PRO A 66 -1.75 10.74 3.88
C PRO A 66 -2.23 11.07 2.47
N LEU A 67 -1.32 11.14 1.48
CA LEU A 67 -1.66 11.37 0.09
C LEU A 67 -2.25 10.11 -0.53
N LEU A 68 -1.62 8.95 -0.32
CA LEU A 68 -2.15 7.67 -0.80
C LEU A 68 -3.50 7.35 -0.18
N ARG A 69 -3.71 7.66 1.11
CA ARG A 69 -5.01 7.50 1.77
C ARG A 69 -6.14 8.27 1.09
N LYS A 70 -5.83 9.44 0.50
CA LYS A 70 -6.81 10.24 -0.25
C LYS A 70 -7.01 9.72 -1.68
N LEU A 71 -5.96 9.20 -2.32
CA LEU A 71 -6.01 8.71 -3.70
C LEU A 71 -6.54 7.27 -3.84
N PHE A 72 -6.38 6.45 -2.80
CA PHE A 72 -6.76 5.04 -2.79
C PHE A 72 -7.63 4.69 -1.57
N PRO A 73 -8.83 5.30 -1.39
CA PRO A 73 -9.60 5.10 -0.17
C PRO A 73 -9.86 3.62 0.21
N PRO A 74 -10.22 2.70 -0.71
CA PRO A 74 -10.35 1.26 -0.44
C PRO A 74 -9.16 0.59 0.26
N PHE A 75 -7.93 1.00 -0.06
CA PHE A 75 -6.70 0.40 0.49
C PHE A 75 -6.40 0.87 1.92
N PHE A 76 -6.96 2.00 2.33
CA PHE A 76 -6.72 2.63 3.63
C PHE A 76 -7.97 2.73 4.51
N ALA A 77 -9.11 2.22 4.02
CA ALA A 77 -10.38 2.18 4.72
C ALA A 77 -10.24 1.39 6.03
N ARG A 78 -10.94 1.85 7.06
CA ARG A 78 -11.04 1.09 8.31
C ARG A 78 -12.14 0.04 8.14
N PRO A 79 -11.89 -1.24 8.46
CA PRO A 79 -12.95 -2.24 8.52
C PRO A 79 -14.06 -1.79 9.47
N PRO A 80 -15.34 -2.05 9.14
CA PRO A 80 -16.40 -1.92 10.14
C PRO A 80 -16.11 -2.86 11.33
N PRO A 81 -16.51 -2.49 12.56
CA PRO A 81 -16.24 -3.30 13.74
C PRO A 81 -16.96 -4.66 13.66
N ALA A 82 -16.38 -5.72 14.24
CA ALA A 82 -16.87 -7.10 14.12
C ALA A 82 -18.35 -7.28 14.56
N ASN A 83 -18.86 -6.45 15.47
CA ASN A 83 -20.23 -6.52 15.94
C ASN A 83 -21.29 -6.05 14.91
N SER A 84 -20.91 -5.42 13.79
CA SER A 84 -21.84 -5.07 12.70
C SER A 84 -22.06 -6.20 11.69
N GLN A 85 -21.41 -7.36 11.82
CA GLN A 85 -21.60 -8.54 10.95
C GLN A 85 -23.01 -9.14 11.00
N ARG A 86 -23.88 -8.74 11.94
CA ARG A 86 -25.28 -9.22 12.04
C ARG A 86 -26.22 -8.59 11.01
N SER A 87 -25.78 -7.56 10.27
CA SER A 87 -26.47 -7.09 9.08
C SER A 87 -25.71 -7.62 7.87
N GLN A 88 -26.38 -8.38 7.00
CA GLN A 88 -25.86 -9.12 5.84
C GLN A 88 -25.25 -8.26 4.71
N SER A 89 -24.48 -7.23 5.03
CA SER A 89 -23.63 -6.54 4.07
C SER A 89 -22.51 -5.86 4.84
N ALA A 90 -21.46 -6.63 5.18
CA ALA A 90 -20.18 -6.01 5.45
C ALA A 90 -19.78 -5.33 4.13
N VAL A 91 -19.94 -4.02 4.03
CA VAL A 91 -19.56 -3.28 2.82
C VAL A 91 -18.05 -3.43 2.68
N TRP A 92 -17.65 -4.36 1.82
CA TRP A 92 -16.25 -4.54 1.48
C TRP A 92 -15.75 -3.22 0.87
N PRO A 93 -14.68 -2.63 1.43
CA PRO A 93 -14.25 -1.30 1.02
C PRO A 93 -13.68 -1.28 -0.40
N GLY A 94 -13.26 -2.44 -0.93
CA GLY A 94 -12.74 -2.59 -2.28
C GLY A 94 -13.41 -3.71 -3.05
N ASN A 95 -13.73 -3.43 -4.30
CA ASN A 95 -14.17 -4.34 -5.36
C ASN A 95 -13.81 -3.69 -6.71
N ALA A 96 -14.11 -4.34 -7.83
CA ALA A 96 -13.87 -3.79 -9.17
C ALA A 96 -14.47 -2.38 -9.34
N ASP A 97 -15.72 -2.18 -8.95
CA ASP A 97 -16.41 -0.89 -9.01
C ASP A 97 -15.71 0.20 -8.19
N ALA A 98 -15.23 -0.11 -6.99
CA ALA A 98 -14.54 0.83 -6.12
C ALA A 98 -13.18 1.24 -6.71
N ILE A 99 -12.49 0.36 -7.45
CA ILE A 99 -11.29 0.70 -8.21
C ILE A 99 -11.65 1.64 -9.38
N LEU A 100 -12.74 1.38 -10.09
CA LEU A 100 -13.22 2.23 -11.19
C LEU A 100 -13.76 3.58 -10.70
N ALA A 101 -14.26 3.68 -9.47
CA ALA A 101 -14.76 4.90 -8.86
C ALA A 101 -13.67 5.82 -8.28
N MET A 102 -12.39 5.43 -8.34
CA MET A 102 -11.30 6.19 -7.75
C MET A 102 -11.16 7.61 -8.35
N PRO A 103 -10.60 8.59 -7.61
CA PRO A 103 -10.49 9.98 -8.08
C PRO A 103 -9.74 10.16 -9.41
N TRP A 104 -8.81 9.24 -9.71
CA TRP A 104 -7.95 9.26 -10.89
C TRP A 104 -8.49 8.41 -12.06
N SER A 105 -9.62 7.72 -11.89
CA SER A 105 -10.27 6.95 -12.97
C SER A 105 -10.61 7.79 -14.21
N LYS A 106 -10.78 9.11 -14.03
CA LYS A 106 -11.01 10.08 -15.11
C LYS A 106 -9.79 10.30 -16.01
N ALA A 107 -8.61 9.87 -15.60
CA ALA A 107 -7.35 9.98 -16.34
C ALA A 107 -6.52 8.68 -16.17
N PRO A 108 -6.99 7.55 -16.74
CA PRO A 108 -6.41 6.24 -16.48
C PRO A 108 -4.97 6.12 -16.98
N ASP A 109 -4.63 6.73 -18.12
CA ASP A 109 -3.33 6.57 -18.75
C ASP A 109 -2.20 7.18 -17.94
N ALA A 110 -2.40 8.41 -17.44
CA ALA A 110 -1.43 9.10 -16.59
C ALA A 110 -1.26 8.44 -15.21
N PHE A 111 -2.28 7.70 -14.75
CA PHE A 111 -2.23 7.03 -13.47
C PHE A 111 -1.60 5.64 -13.56
N LYS A 112 -1.89 4.89 -14.63
CA LYS A 112 -1.36 3.53 -14.86
C LYS A 112 0.11 3.50 -15.21
N ASP A 113 0.70 4.64 -15.59
CA ASP A 113 2.12 4.82 -15.86
C ASP A 113 3.01 4.09 -14.84
N ALA A 114 3.96 3.30 -15.33
CA ALA A 114 4.90 2.53 -14.51
C ALA A 114 5.83 3.45 -13.69
N GLU A 115 6.09 4.66 -14.19
CA GLU A 115 6.96 5.65 -13.53
C GLU A 115 6.18 6.62 -12.62
N ALA A 116 4.87 6.42 -12.47
CA ALA A 116 4.05 7.29 -11.65
C ALA A 116 4.58 7.37 -10.22
N SER A 117 4.75 8.59 -9.71
CA SER A 117 5.39 8.84 -8.42
C SER A 117 4.73 8.08 -7.26
N TRP A 118 3.41 7.94 -7.27
CA TRP A 118 2.68 7.17 -6.26
C TRP A 118 3.12 5.71 -6.18
N ARG A 119 3.49 5.06 -7.30
CA ARG A 119 3.94 3.66 -7.31
C ARG A 119 5.19 3.47 -6.48
N ARG A 120 6.04 4.50 -6.45
CA ARG A 120 7.30 4.52 -5.71
C ARG A 120 7.12 4.97 -4.25
N MET A 121 5.95 5.41 -3.82
CA MET A 121 5.76 5.82 -2.42
C MET A 121 5.53 4.61 -1.51
N LEU A 122 6.11 4.66 -0.32
CA LEU A 122 5.81 3.77 0.79
C LEU A 122 4.36 3.97 1.23
N VAL A 123 3.70 2.86 1.56
CA VAL A 123 2.31 2.88 2.03
C VAL A 123 2.19 3.39 3.48
N ALA A 124 3.24 3.18 4.27
CA ALA A 124 3.36 3.67 5.65
C ALA A 124 4.83 3.83 6.06
N GLN A 125 5.06 4.62 7.10
CA GLN A 125 6.34 4.73 7.81
C GLN A 125 6.11 4.44 9.31
N PRO A 126 6.96 3.62 9.98
CA PRO A 126 8.06 2.86 9.39
C PRO A 126 7.55 1.85 8.34
N PRO A 127 8.43 1.38 7.43
CA PRO A 127 8.00 0.54 6.32
C PRO A 127 7.34 -0.76 6.77
N VAL A 128 6.34 -1.21 6.01
CA VAL A 128 5.73 -2.53 6.21
C VAL A 128 6.72 -3.61 5.77
N GLN A 129 7.02 -4.54 6.66
CA GLN A 129 7.99 -5.63 6.44
C GLN A 129 7.31 -6.95 6.05
N THR A 130 6.06 -7.14 6.46
CA THR A 130 5.32 -8.38 6.23
C THR A 130 3.91 -8.09 5.75
N VAL A 131 3.51 -8.74 4.67
CA VAL A 131 2.15 -8.73 4.14
C VAL A 131 1.59 -10.14 4.28
N ARG A 132 0.45 -10.27 4.94
CA ARG A 132 -0.34 -11.50 4.99
C ARG A 132 -1.48 -11.38 4.00
N ILE A 133 -1.79 -12.46 3.31
CA ILE A 133 -2.92 -12.56 2.41
C ILE A 133 -3.80 -13.70 2.92
N THR A 134 -5.07 -13.41 3.14
CA THR A 134 -6.10 -14.41 3.44
C THR A 134 -7.11 -14.35 2.30
N GLN A 135 -7.25 -15.43 1.56
CA GLN A 135 -8.20 -15.54 0.47
C GLN A 135 -9.29 -16.53 0.90
N THR A 136 -10.52 -16.06 0.95
CA THR A 136 -11.71 -16.88 1.17
C THR A 136 -12.41 -17.06 -0.16
N ILE A 137 -12.56 -18.30 -0.60
CA ILE A 137 -13.33 -18.61 -1.79
C ILE A 137 -14.69 -19.06 -1.30
N ASN A 138 -15.74 -18.28 -1.54
CA ASN A 138 -17.07 -18.73 -1.18
C ASN A 138 -17.51 -19.81 -2.17
N SER A 139 -17.93 -20.96 -1.66
CA SER A 139 -18.64 -21.96 -2.45
C SER A 139 -19.96 -22.30 -1.76
N PHE A 140 -20.97 -22.71 -2.54
CA PHE A 140 -22.31 -23.01 -2.05
C PHE A 140 -22.39 -24.03 -0.89
N MET A 141 -21.31 -24.79 -0.62
CA MET A 141 -21.25 -25.82 0.41
C MET A 141 -20.07 -25.67 1.40
N CYS A 142 -19.06 -24.87 1.07
CA CYS A 142 -17.82 -24.73 1.86
C CYS A 142 -17.13 -23.40 1.54
N ASN A 143 -16.50 -22.76 2.51
CA ASN A 143 -15.68 -21.58 2.27
C ASN A 143 -14.22 -21.92 2.51
N PRO A 144 -13.53 -22.61 1.57
CA PRO A 144 -12.11 -22.87 1.74
C PRO A 144 -11.33 -21.57 1.89
N GLU A 145 -10.49 -21.50 2.92
CA GLU A 145 -9.58 -20.40 3.17
C GLU A 145 -8.17 -20.77 2.73
N ARG A 146 -7.54 -19.91 1.93
CA ARG A 146 -6.12 -20.00 1.57
C ARG A 146 -5.37 -18.88 2.27
N HIS A 147 -4.24 -19.22 2.86
CA HIS A 147 -3.39 -18.28 3.55
C HIS A 147 -2.04 -18.19 2.84
N GLY A 148 -1.57 -16.97 2.63
CA GLY A 148 -0.26 -16.67 2.07
C GLY A 148 0.44 -15.59 2.89
N ALA A 149 1.76 -15.62 2.90
CA ALA A 149 2.56 -14.55 3.49
C ALA A 149 3.68 -14.14 2.53
N LEU A 150 3.82 -12.82 2.38
CA LEU A 150 4.90 -12.17 1.67
C LEU A 150 5.76 -11.46 2.69
N LYS A 151 6.96 -12.00 2.92
CA LYS A 151 7.97 -11.34 3.74
C LYS A 151 8.84 -10.48 2.84
N HIS A 152 8.79 -9.17 3.02
CA HIS A 152 9.67 -8.24 2.33
C HIS A 152 11.02 -8.21 3.05
N SER A 153 11.92 -9.16 2.75
CA SER A 153 13.25 -9.17 3.37
C SER A 153 14.17 -8.06 2.85
N ASP A 154 14.01 -7.67 1.57
CA ASP A 154 15.02 -6.84 0.89
C ASP A 154 14.50 -5.45 0.47
N MET A 155 13.19 -5.29 0.25
CA MET A 155 12.61 -4.04 -0.27
C MET A 155 11.30 -3.68 0.44
N PRO A 156 11.14 -2.45 0.96
CA PRO A 156 9.95 -2.06 1.68
C PRO A 156 8.70 -1.99 0.77
N LEU A 157 7.53 -2.33 1.31
CA LEU A 157 6.27 -2.30 0.55
C LEU A 157 5.94 -0.89 0.06
N ARG A 158 5.92 -0.74 -1.26
CA ARG A 158 5.48 0.46 -1.97
C ARG A 158 4.07 0.29 -2.52
N MET A 159 3.39 1.40 -2.78
CA MET A 159 2.00 1.38 -3.26
C MET A 159 1.85 0.70 -4.61
N GLY A 160 2.84 0.81 -5.51
CA GLY A 160 2.79 0.12 -6.80
C GLY A 160 2.65 -1.39 -6.63
N GLY A 161 3.53 -1.99 -5.84
CA GLY A 161 3.47 -3.43 -5.54
C GLY A 161 2.19 -3.83 -4.81
N LEU A 162 1.71 -3.04 -3.84
CA LEU A 162 0.43 -3.31 -3.18
C LEU A 162 -0.76 -3.24 -4.15
N TYR A 163 -0.75 -2.26 -5.04
CA TYR A 163 -1.80 -2.06 -6.04
C TYR A 163 -1.81 -3.23 -7.05
N ASP A 164 -0.66 -3.56 -7.62
CA ASP A 164 -0.53 -4.63 -8.61
C ASP A 164 -0.89 -6.00 -7.98
N LEU A 165 -0.43 -6.27 -6.74
CA LEU A 165 -0.80 -7.46 -5.96
C LEU A 165 -2.30 -7.53 -5.67
N THR A 166 -2.95 -6.41 -5.35
CA THR A 166 -4.39 -6.42 -5.06
C THR A 166 -5.19 -6.64 -6.35
N LEU A 167 -4.76 -6.03 -7.46
CA LEU A 167 -5.38 -6.23 -8.76
C LEU A 167 -5.24 -7.67 -9.27
N SER A 168 -4.13 -8.37 -8.97
CA SER A 168 -3.97 -9.77 -9.38
C SER A 168 -4.98 -10.73 -8.75
N PHE A 169 -5.70 -10.29 -7.71
CA PHE A 169 -6.78 -11.06 -7.11
C PHE A 169 -8.17 -10.67 -7.65
N LEU A 170 -8.29 -9.48 -8.26
CA LEU A 170 -9.55 -8.94 -8.77
C LEU A 170 -9.78 -9.41 -10.21
N ASP A 171 -10.11 -10.70 -10.35
CA ASP A 171 -10.31 -11.35 -11.65
C ASP A 171 -11.76 -11.28 -12.15
N ASP A 172 -12.74 -11.13 -11.24
CA ASP A 172 -14.18 -11.09 -11.55
C ASP A 172 -14.89 -9.96 -10.77
N ASP A 173 -16.05 -9.51 -11.28
CA ASP A 173 -16.90 -8.47 -10.67
C ASP A 173 -17.35 -8.80 -9.23
N ASP A 174 -17.39 -10.09 -8.89
CA ASP A 174 -17.79 -10.59 -7.56
C ASP A 174 -16.63 -10.61 -6.55
N THR A 175 -15.41 -10.28 -6.96
CA THR A 175 -14.28 -10.27 -6.04
C THR A 175 -14.23 -8.97 -5.25
N CYS A 176 -14.15 -9.10 -3.94
CA CYS A 176 -13.97 -7.97 -3.04
C CYS A 176 -12.77 -8.17 -2.13
N PHE A 177 -12.20 -7.05 -1.68
CA PHE A 177 -11.03 -7.05 -0.83
C PHE A 177 -11.13 -6.04 0.30
N ARG A 178 -10.38 -6.31 1.35
CA ARG A 178 -10.18 -5.40 2.49
C ARG A 178 -8.76 -5.47 2.96
N ILE A 179 -8.22 -4.30 3.30
CA ILE A 179 -6.89 -4.18 3.87
C ILE A 179 -7.01 -3.86 5.36
N SER A 180 -6.42 -4.72 6.18
CA SER A 180 -6.36 -4.63 7.62
C SER A 180 -4.95 -4.28 8.07
N TRP A 181 -4.83 -3.20 8.83
CA TRP A 181 -3.55 -2.65 9.29
C TRP A 181 -3.28 -3.13 10.73
N ARG A 182 -2.94 -4.40 10.93
CA ARG A 182 -2.77 -5.00 12.27
C ARG A 182 -1.37 -4.80 12.85
N ARG A 183 -1.25 -5.01 14.16
CA ARG A 183 0.01 -5.31 14.84
C ARG A 183 0.03 -6.78 15.20
N ASN A 184 1.21 -7.40 15.11
CA ASN A 184 1.39 -8.84 15.38
C ASN A 184 0.90 -9.23 16.80
N THR A 185 0.97 -8.32 17.77
CA THR A 185 0.60 -8.58 19.17
C THR A 185 -0.91 -8.60 19.46
N GLU A 186 -1.79 -8.18 18.54
CA GLU A 186 -3.24 -8.07 18.80
C GLU A 186 -4.01 -9.39 18.60
N ASP A 187 -3.46 -10.38 17.89
CA ASP A 187 -4.10 -11.68 17.60
C ASP A 187 -3.48 -12.88 18.35
N GLN A 188 -2.35 -12.70 19.05
CA GLN A 188 -1.62 -13.80 19.72
C GLN A 188 -2.34 -14.44 20.91
N SER A 189 -3.50 -13.92 21.34
CA SER A 189 -4.26 -14.53 22.45
C SER A 189 -5.12 -15.73 22.06
N LYS A 190 -5.07 -16.22 20.80
CA LYS A 190 -5.97 -17.30 20.34
C LYS A 190 -5.34 -18.48 19.58
N MET A 191 -4.06 -18.45 19.22
CA MET A 191 -3.43 -19.51 18.44
C MET A 191 -2.03 -19.81 18.97
N GLU A 192 -1.86 -20.95 19.66
CA GLU A 192 -0.62 -21.34 20.35
C GLU A 192 0.45 -21.97 19.42
N ASP A 193 0.12 -22.29 18.17
CA ASP A 193 1.02 -23.02 17.24
C ASP A 193 1.54 -22.20 16.04
N GLU A 194 1.30 -20.89 15.96
CA GLU A 194 1.89 -20.08 14.88
C GLU A 194 3.39 -19.81 15.09
N PRO A 195 4.23 -19.88 14.03
CA PRO A 195 5.62 -19.47 14.11
C PRO A 195 5.69 -17.98 14.46
N LYS A 196 6.18 -17.67 15.67
CA LYS A 196 6.41 -16.31 16.16
C LYS A 196 7.27 -15.53 15.17
N MET A 197 6.64 -14.71 14.34
CA MET A 197 7.35 -13.80 13.45
C MET A 197 7.78 -12.54 14.19
N GLU A 198 9.01 -12.11 13.95
CA GLU A 198 9.70 -11.03 14.66
C GLU A 198 9.25 -9.61 14.24
N SER A 199 8.39 -9.49 13.23
CA SER A 199 7.94 -8.20 12.70
C SER A 199 6.63 -7.73 13.35
N ASP A 200 6.63 -6.53 13.93
CA ASP A 200 5.49 -5.92 14.60
C ASP A 200 4.35 -5.45 13.67
N ILE A 201 4.61 -5.35 12.36
CA ILE A 201 3.70 -4.71 11.40
C ILE A 201 3.31 -5.70 10.31
N ILE A 202 2.04 -6.08 10.29
CA ILE A 202 1.46 -6.99 9.31
C ILE A 202 0.34 -6.26 8.58
N LEU A 203 0.47 -6.17 7.26
CA LEU A 203 -0.62 -5.76 6.39
C LEU A 203 -1.38 -7.00 5.97
N GLU A 204 -2.65 -7.13 6.36
CA GLU A 204 -3.47 -8.29 6.03
C GLU A 204 -4.44 -7.90 4.91
N ILE A 205 -4.32 -8.55 3.76
CA ILE A 205 -5.24 -8.42 2.63
C ILE A 205 -6.21 -9.59 2.72
N VAL A 206 -7.48 -9.29 2.95
CA VAL A 206 -8.55 -10.29 2.91
C VAL A 206 -9.25 -10.16 1.58
N VAL A 207 -9.30 -11.24 0.81
CA VAL A 207 -9.99 -11.32 -0.49
C VAL A 207 -11.13 -12.32 -0.36
N GLU A 208 -12.33 -11.93 -0.75
CA GLU A 208 -13.49 -12.81 -0.83
C GLU A 208 -13.93 -12.93 -2.29
N GLN A 209 -14.00 -14.16 -2.80
CA GLN A 209 -14.41 -14.47 -4.18
C GLN A 209 -15.78 -15.17 -4.21
N GLY A 210 -16.61 -14.79 -5.19
CA GLY A 210 -17.93 -15.40 -5.41
C GLY A 210 -17.87 -16.81 -6.03
N CYS A 211 -18.94 -17.59 -5.85
CA CYS A 211 -19.03 -18.99 -6.27
C CYS A 211 -18.92 -19.25 -7.79
N LEU A 212 -19.00 -18.21 -8.62
CA LEU A 212 -18.99 -18.33 -10.08
C LEU A 212 -17.59 -18.16 -10.69
N SER A 213 -16.57 -17.84 -9.89
CA SER A 213 -15.19 -17.71 -10.34
C SER A 213 -14.56 -19.09 -10.60
N PRO A 214 -13.95 -19.37 -11.78
CA PRO A 214 -13.34 -20.66 -12.07
C PRO A 214 -12.16 -20.98 -11.12
N ILE A 215 -12.29 -22.07 -10.35
CA ILE A 215 -11.27 -22.55 -9.39
C ILE A 215 -9.97 -23.00 -10.08
N GLU A 216 -10.02 -23.34 -11.38
CA GLU A 216 -8.96 -24.07 -12.10
C GLU A 216 -7.78 -23.23 -12.61
N LYS A 217 -7.78 -21.90 -12.51
CA LYS A 217 -6.73 -21.08 -13.16
C LYS A 217 -5.41 -20.95 -12.39
N TRP A 218 -5.27 -21.51 -11.19
CA TRP A 218 -4.22 -21.08 -10.27
C TRP A 218 -3.36 -22.22 -9.71
N THR A 219 -2.74 -22.98 -10.63
CA THR A 219 -1.37 -23.47 -10.42
C THR A 219 -0.43 -22.43 -11.03
N MET A 220 -0.18 -21.33 -10.32
CA MET A 220 0.74 -20.28 -10.78
C MET A 220 2.18 -20.69 -10.46
N ASP A 221 2.72 -21.59 -11.29
CA ASP A 221 4.17 -21.80 -11.45
C ASP A 221 4.78 -20.78 -12.44
N GLU A 222 3.98 -19.87 -12.99
CA GLU A 222 4.46 -18.90 -13.98
C GLU A 222 4.80 -17.54 -13.35
N GLN A 223 6.11 -17.33 -13.28
CA GLN A 223 6.78 -16.06 -13.07
C GLN A 223 6.27 -15.00 -14.08
N PHE A 224 5.61 -13.96 -13.59
CA PHE A 224 5.38 -12.69 -14.31
C PHE A 224 5.98 -11.55 -13.45
N CYS A 225 6.67 -10.52 -13.96
CA CYS A 225 6.89 -10.03 -15.32
C CYS A 225 8.31 -9.40 -15.45
N SER A 226 8.73 -9.18 -16.69
CA SER A 226 10.10 -8.99 -17.21
C SER A 226 10.82 -7.66 -16.91
N ASP A 227 10.28 -6.76 -16.10
CA ASP A 227 10.94 -5.48 -15.78
C ASP A 227 11.01 -5.22 -14.27
N GLY A 228 12.13 -5.63 -13.68
CA GLY A 228 12.69 -5.06 -12.45
C GLY A 228 12.12 -5.53 -11.10
N ALA A 229 10.94 -6.15 -11.03
CA ALA A 229 10.44 -6.76 -9.81
C ALA A 229 10.78 -8.26 -9.81
N LYS A 230 11.82 -8.66 -9.07
CA LYS A 230 12.09 -10.09 -8.81
C LYS A 230 10.79 -10.76 -8.36
N ALA A 231 10.46 -11.87 -9.03
CA ALA A 231 9.28 -12.69 -8.81
C ALA A 231 8.99 -12.86 -7.31
N MET A 232 7.83 -12.36 -6.88
CA MET A 232 7.37 -12.45 -5.50
C MET A 232 6.83 -13.86 -5.28
N GLU A 233 7.61 -14.72 -4.63
CA GLU A 233 7.18 -16.07 -4.28
C GLU A 233 6.19 -15.97 -3.11
N ILE A 234 4.89 -16.13 -3.40
CA ILE A 234 3.87 -16.27 -2.36
C ILE A 234 3.96 -17.70 -1.84
N VAL A 235 4.36 -17.87 -0.59
CA VAL A 235 4.31 -19.18 0.07
C VAL A 235 2.87 -19.43 0.52
N TRP A 236 2.18 -20.29 -0.23
CA TRP A 236 0.81 -20.72 0.09
C TRP A 236 0.85 -21.89 1.07
N GLY A 237 0.20 -21.74 2.22
CA GLY A 237 -0.03 -22.82 3.17
C GLY A 237 -1.44 -23.39 3.06
N LYS A 238 -1.58 -24.71 3.22
CA LYS A 238 -2.85 -25.33 3.64
C LYS A 238 -2.83 -25.45 5.17
N TRP A 239 -3.91 -25.03 5.80
CA TRP A 239 -4.16 -25.37 7.20
C TRP A 239 -5.17 -26.51 7.20
N ASP A 240 -4.82 -27.62 7.85
CA ASP A 240 -5.74 -28.72 8.16
C ASP A 240 -6.63 -28.35 9.37
#